data_AF-A0A937PUV8-F1
#
_entry.id   AF-A0A937PUV8-F1
#
_cell.length_a   1.000
_cell.length_b   1.000
_cell.length_c   1.000
_cell.angle_alpha   90.00
_cell.angle_beta   90.00
_cell.angle_gamma   90.00
#
_symmetry.space_group_name_H-M   'P 1'
#
loop_
_entity.id
_entity.type
_entity.pdbx_description
1 polymer ?
#
loop_
_entity_poly.entity_id
_entity_poly.type
_entity_poly.pdbx_seq_one_letter_code
_entity_poly.pdbx_strand_id
1 'polypeptide(L)'
;MKRTNFKIKNPELTSTEESGLVIEELLERCGLMKIQKEGIEKIVESFVRPTIDVKKRVEIFENLPGTKISKLVREYTERKVSLENLPLRLEKDLNISEKEAKQIAEGLEKKLLILIKPIGERKLPPSEIPLPEAEASTILSEKPKIPPKKDIYREPIG
;
A
#
# COMPACT_ATOMS: atom_id res chain seq x y z
N MET A 1 -36.57 4.02 18.48
CA MET A 1 -35.20 4.54 18.71
C MET A 1 -34.51 4.72 17.35
N LYS A 2 -33.99 5.92 17.08
CA LYS A 2 -33.44 6.34 15.77
C LYS A 2 -31.92 6.10 15.73
N ARG A 3 -31.45 5.74 14.53
CA ARG A 3 -30.10 5.30 14.14
C ARG A 3 -28.99 6.22 14.66
N THR A 4 -27.99 5.65 15.34
CA THR A 4 -26.68 6.28 15.50
C THR A 4 -25.79 5.87 14.34
N ASN A 5 -25.45 6.87 13.51
CA ASN A 5 -24.42 6.78 12.49
C ASN A 5 -23.06 6.51 13.16
N PHE A 6 -22.55 5.29 13.07
CA PHE A 6 -21.15 5.03 13.38
C PHE A 6 -20.30 5.48 12.19
N LYS A 7 -19.84 6.74 12.26
CA LYS A 7 -18.65 7.19 11.53
C LYS A 7 -17.51 6.24 11.93
N ILE A 8 -17.07 5.44 10.98
CA ILE A 8 -15.89 4.61 11.11
C ILE A 8 -14.70 5.58 11.29
N LYS A 9 -14.22 5.72 12.53
CA LYS A 9 -12.91 6.33 12.77
C LYS A 9 -11.87 5.45 12.07
N ASN A 10 -11.05 6.08 11.24
CA ASN A 10 -9.80 5.50 10.79
C ASN A 10 -9.07 4.93 12.02
N PRO A 11 -8.38 3.79 11.91
CA PRO A 11 -7.38 3.46 12.92
C PRO A 11 -6.46 4.67 13.00
N GLU A 12 -6.49 5.37 14.13
CA GLU A 12 -5.59 6.47 14.39
C GLU A 12 -4.20 5.82 14.34
N LEU A 13 -3.51 5.98 13.20
CA LEU A 13 -2.05 5.96 13.21
C LEU A 13 -1.70 6.85 14.40
N THR A 14 -0.91 6.33 15.34
CA THR A 14 -0.18 7.15 16.32
C THR A 14 0.17 8.46 15.62
N SER A 15 -0.21 9.60 16.21
CA SER A 15 -0.11 10.92 15.57
C SER A 15 1.14 10.97 14.71
N THR A 16 1.03 11.45 13.47
CA THR A 16 2.16 11.50 12.52
C THR A 16 3.43 12.06 13.19
N GLU A 17 3.25 12.96 14.16
CA GLU A 17 4.28 13.52 15.05
C GLU A 17 4.93 12.48 15.98
N GLU A 18 4.16 11.66 16.71
CA GLU A 18 4.68 10.59 17.58
C GLU A 18 5.45 9.53 16.79
N SER A 19 4.93 9.14 15.62
CA SER A 19 5.63 8.22 14.73
C SER A 19 6.93 8.81 14.17
N GLY A 20 6.93 10.12 13.89
CA GLY A 20 8.11 10.86 13.46
C GLY A 20 9.20 10.88 14.52
N LEU A 21 8.83 11.17 15.78
CA LEU A 21 9.77 11.19 16.91
C LEU A 21 10.44 9.83 17.15
N VAL A 22 9.67 8.74 17.02
CA VAL A 22 10.23 7.37 17.14
C VAL A 22 11.24 7.11 16.02
N ILE A 23 10.93 7.50 14.78
CA ILE A 23 11.84 7.31 13.65
C ILE A 23 13.11 8.16 13.85
N GLU A 24 12.98 9.42 14.25
CA GLU A 24 14.13 10.29 14.53
C GLU A 24 15.03 9.72 15.64
N GLU A 25 14.46 9.22 16.73
CA GLU A 25 15.20 8.59 17.82
C GLU A 25 15.98 7.36 17.34
N LEU A 26 15.37 6.53 16.47
CA LEU A 26 16.04 5.35 15.92
C LEU A 26 17.17 5.73 14.96
N LEU A 27 16.95 6.75 14.12
CA LEU A 27 17.98 7.29 13.24
C LEU A 27 19.14 7.88 14.04
N GLU A 28 18.88 8.53 15.17
CA GLU A 28 19.92 9.12 16.02
C GLU A 28 20.80 8.05 16.63
N ARG A 29 20.19 7.00 17.19
CA ARG A 29 20.92 5.85 17.76
C ARG A 29 21.83 5.14 16.77
N CYS A 30 21.46 5.14 15.49
CA CYS A 30 22.23 4.51 14.42
C CYS A 30 23.10 5.51 13.63
N GLY A 31 23.23 6.76 14.08
CA GLY A 31 24.09 7.76 13.41
C GLY A 31 23.58 8.23 12.03
N LEU A 32 22.34 7.91 11.66
CA LEU A 32 21.73 8.26 10.38
C LEU A 32 21.09 9.65 10.36
N MET A 33 20.94 10.30 11.52
CA MET A 33 20.32 11.64 11.60
C MET A 33 21.09 12.71 10.84
N LYS A 34 22.42 12.58 10.71
CA LYS A 34 23.21 13.53 9.91
C LYS A 34 22.81 13.46 8.43
N ILE A 35 22.70 12.25 7.88
CA ILE A 35 22.27 12.01 6.49
C ILE A 35 20.84 12.51 6.28
N GLN A 36 19.95 12.25 7.25
CA GLN A 36 18.56 12.73 7.22
C GLN A 36 18.50 14.27 7.13
N LYS A 37 19.22 14.98 8.01
CA LYS A 37 19.23 16.45 8.05
C LYS A 37 19.82 17.06 6.78
N GLU A 38 20.97 16.57 6.32
CA GLU A 38 21.61 17.06 5.09
C GLU A 38 20.71 16.91 3.86
N GLY A 39 19.96 15.80 3.75
CA GLY A 39 19.03 15.61 2.65
C GLY A 39 17.80 16.52 2.74
N ILE A 40 17.27 16.78 3.95
CA ILE A 40 16.20 17.76 4.16
C ILE A 40 16.68 19.16 3.80
N GLU A 41 17.88 19.56 4.22
CA GLU A 41 18.46 20.86 3.87
C GLU A 41 18.57 21.04 2.35
N LYS A 42 19.07 20.03 1.62
CA LYS A 42 19.12 20.05 0.14
C LYS A 42 17.74 20.23 -0.49
N ILE A 43 16.71 19.61 0.10
CA ILE A 43 15.32 19.77 -0.35
C ILE A 43 14.86 21.21 -0.06
N VAL A 44 15.07 21.74 1.14
CA VAL A 44 14.67 23.11 1.48
C VAL A 44 15.40 24.14 0.60
N GLU A 45 16.70 23.99 0.41
CA GLU A 45 17.49 24.84 -0.49
C GLU A 45 16.94 24.82 -1.93
N SER A 46 16.46 23.66 -2.40
CA SER A 46 15.83 23.55 -3.72
C SER A 46 14.54 24.39 -3.85
N PHE A 47 13.79 24.58 -2.76
CA PHE A 47 12.60 25.43 -2.77
C PHE A 47 12.96 26.92 -2.82
N VAL A 48 14.08 27.30 -2.20
CA VAL A 48 14.57 28.69 -2.18
C VAL A 48 15.27 29.05 -3.49
N ARG A 49 15.96 28.09 -4.12
CA ARG A 49 16.67 28.26 -5.40
C ARG A 49 16.11 27.27 -6.43
N PRO A 50 15.25 27.70 -7.37
CA PRO A 50 14.53 26.80 -8.27
C PRO A 50 15.41 26.12 -9.34
N THR A 51 16.73 26.08 -9.16
CA THR A 51 17.69 25.42 -10.06
C THR A 51 17.63 23.90 -10.03
N ILE A 52 17.03 23.32 -8.97
CA ILE A 52 16.88 21.86 -8.84
C ILE A 52 15.51 21.43 -9.37
N ASP A 53 15.53 20.62 -10.42
CA ASP A 53 14.38 19.95 -11.04
C ASP A 53 13.56 19.18 -9.99
N VAL A 54 12.23 19.20 -10.14
CA VAL A 54 11.28 18.48 -9.29
C VAL A 54 11.66 16.99 -9.18
N LYS A 55 12.11 16.36 -10.27
CA LYS A 55 12.54 14.95 -10.27
C LYS A 55 13.69 14.69 -9.29
N LYS A 56 14.68 15.59 -9.25
CA LYS A 56 15.81 15.48 -8.32
C LYS A 56 15.37 15.64 -6.86
N ARG A 57 14.36 16.47 -6.58
CA ARG A 57 13.83 16.64 -5.22
C ARG A 57 13.15 15.38 -4.73
N VAL A 58 12.36 14.75 -5.58
CA VAL A 58 11.71 13.45 -5.28
C VAL A 58 12.77 12.39 -5.01
N GLU A 59 13.81 12.31 -5.85
CA GLU A 59 14.91 11.36 -5.65
C GLU A 59 15.65 11.57 -4.32
N ILE A 60 15.94 12.83 -3.94
CA ILE A 60 16.56 13.12 -2.64
C ILE A 60 15.61 12.68 -1.51
N PHE A 61 14.33 13.02 -1.61
CA PHE A 61 13.33 12.70 -0.59
C PHE A 61 13.11 11.20 -0.40
N GLU A 62 13.03 10.43 -1.49
CA GLU A 62 12.86 8.97 -1.45
C GLU A 62 14.10 8.25 -0.89
N ASN A 63 15.28 8.88 -1.00
CA ASN A 63 16.52 8.34 -0.47
C ASN A 63 16.78 8.65 1.00
N LEU A 64 15.98 9.52 1.63
CA LEU A 64 16.11 9.85 3.05
C LEU A 64 15.86 8.61 3.94
N PRO A 65 16.72 8.35 4.94
CA PRO A 65 16.55 7.25 5.88
C PRO A 65 15.16 7.18 6.52
N GLY A 66 14.64 8.31 6.99
CA GLY A 66 13.32 8.40 7.61
C GLY A 66 12.18 8.07 6.64
N THR A 67 12.31 8.48 5.36
CA THR A 67 11.34 8.13 4.31
C THR A 67 11.32 6.64 4.05
N LYS A 68 12.49 6.01 3.97
CA LYS A 68 12.62 4.55 3.78
C LYS A 68 12.01 3.76 4.93
N ILE A 69 12.29 4.17 6.17
CA ILE A 69 11.68 3.56 7.36
C ILE A 69 10.16 3.74 7.35
N SER A 70 9.67 4.95 7.07
CA SER A 70 8.22 5.23 6.99
C SER A 70 7.53 4.38 5.93
N LYS A 71 8.19 4.20 4.77
CA LYS A 71 7.71 3.33 3.69
C LYS A 71 7.63 1.87 4.16
N LEU A 72 8.65 1.36 4.84
CA LEU A 72 8.64 -0.01 5.38
C LEU A 72 7.56 -0.23 6.43
N VAL A 73 7.35 0.73 7.33
CA VAL A 73 6.25 0.71 8.30
C VAL A 73 4.91 0.62 7.57
N ARG A 74 4.70 1.46 6.56
CA ARG A 74 3.48 1.42 5.75
C ARG A 74 3.31 0.07 5.06
N GLU A 75 4.35 -0.46 4.43
CA GLU A 75 4.30 -1.77 3.75
C GLU A 75 4.00 -2.93 4.72
N TYR A 76 4.48 -2.84 5.96
CA TYR A 76 4.11 -3.78 7.02
C TYR A 76 2.61 -3.69 7.35
N THR A 77 2.06 -2.48 7.51
CA THR A 77 0.61 -2.30 7.77
C THR A 77 -0.26 -2.81 6.62
N GLU A 78 0.26 -2.73 5.39
CA GLU A 78 -0.35 -3.25 4.16
C GLU A 78 -0.10 -4.75 3.94
N ARG A 79 0.55 -5.45 4.90
CA ARG A 79 0.92 -6.88 4.82
C ARG A 79 1.81 -7.26 3.62
N LYS A 80 2.53 -6.29 3.05
CA LYS A 80 3.50 -6.51 1.96
C LYS A 80 4.86 -6.98 2.49
N VAL A 81 5.14 -6.71 3.78
CA VAL A 81 6.37 -7.10 4.47
C VAL A 81 5.98 -7.77 5.78
N SER A 82 6.63 -8.88 6.12
CA SER A 82 6.55 -9.53 7.42
C SER A 82 7.62 -8.99 8.38
N LEU A 83 7.38 -9.09 9.70
CA LEU A 83 8.34 -8.68 10.72
C LEU A 83 9.69 -9.39 10.57
N GLU A 84 9.67 -10.68 10.23
CA GLU A 84 10.88 -11.50 10.02
C GLU A 84 11.79 -10.94 8.92
N ASN A 85 11.20 -10.31 7.89
CA ASN A 85 11.94 -9.74 6.77
C ASN A 85 12.32 -8.27 6.98
N LEU A 86 11.85 -7.64 8.06
CA LEU A 86 12.09 -6.23 8.33
C LEU A 86 13.58 -5.89 8.49
N PRO A 87 14.40 -6.66 9.24
CA PRO A 87 15.83 -6.39 9.36
C PRO A 87 16.55 -6.46 8.00
N LEU A 88 16.27 -7.49 7.20
CA LEU A 88 16.88 -7.66 5.87
C LEU A 88 16.53 -6.53 4.91
N ARG A 89 15.30 -6.00 5.00
CA ARG A 89 14.85 -4.83 4.22
C ARG A 89 15.54 -3.56 4.68
N LEU A 90 15.64 -3.33 5.98
CA LEU A 90 16.33 -2.17 6.56
C LEU A 90 17.81 -2.15 6.21
N GLU A 91 18.48 -3.29 6.27
CA GLU A 91 19.88 -3.44 5.87
C GLU A 91 20.09 -2.98 4.43
N LYS A 92 19.26 -3.47 3.50
CA LYS A 92 19.34 -3.14 2.07
C LYS A 92 18.95 -1.70 1.78
N ASP A 93 17.85 -1.22 2.33
CA ASP A 93 17.29 0.08 2.01
C ASP A 93 18.15 1.21 2.60
N LEU A 94 18.69 1.02 3.81
CA LEU A 94 19.51 2.02 4.51
C LEU A 94 21.01 1.84 4.28
N ASN A 95 21.45 0.72 3.68
CA ASN A 95 22.85 0.37 3.48
C ASN A 95 23.66 0.44 4.78
N ILE A 96 23.13 -0.21 5.81
CA ILE A 96 23.69 -0.27 7.17
C ILE A 96 24.10 -1.71 7.51
N SER A 97 24.79 -1.90 8.64
CA SER A 97 25.13 -3.25 9.09
C SER A 97 23.89 -4.04 9.53
N GLU A 98 23.93 -5.37 9.41
CA GLU A 98 22.89 -6.28 9.91
C GLU A 98 22.54 -6.00 11.39
N LYS A 99 23.55 -5.67 12.20
CA LYS A 99 23.38 -5.35 13.63
C LYS A 99 22.54 -4.09 13.82
N GLU A 100 22.82 -3.03 13.09
CA GLU A 100 22.06 -1.78 13.15
C GLU A 100 20.64 -2.00 12.62
N ALA A 101 20.50 -2.75 11.52
CA ALA A 101 19.19 -3.09 10.96
C ALA A 101 18.31 -3.87 11.95
N LYS A 102 18.87 -4.82 12.70
CA LYS A 102 18.15 -5.53 13.78
C LYS A 102 17.74 -4.59 14.91
N GLN A 103 18.61 -3.68 15.33
CA GLN A 103 18.29 -2.71 16.38
C GLN A 103 17.14 -1.78 15.97
N ILE A 104 17.16 -1.29 14.73
CA ILE A 104 16.07 -0.48 14.19
C ILE A 104 14.79 -1.31 14.11
N ALA A 105 14.86 -2.54 13.62
CA ALA A 105 13.70 -3.42 13.51
C ALA A 105 13.03 -3.69 14.86
N GLU A 106 13.81 -4.05 15.89
CA GLU A 106 13.30 -4.24 17.24
C GLU A 106 12.71 -2.95 17.83
N GLY A 107 13.35 -1.82 17.56
CA GLY A 107 12.87 -0.51 18.00
C GLY A 107 11.53 -0.15 17.38
N LEU A 108 11.37 -0.38 16.08
CA LEU A 108 10.11 -0.19 15.36
C LEU A 108 9.03 -1.14 15.88
N GLU A 109 9.36 -2.41 16.08
CA GLU A 109 8.40 -3.38 16.61
C GLU A 109 7.86 -2.95 17.97
N LYS A 110 8.77 -2.66 18.92
CA LYS A 110 8.43 -2.30 20.31
C LYS A 110 7.65 -1.00 20.43
N LYS A 111 8.01 0.01 19.64
CA LYS A 111 7.49 1.39 19.81
C LYS A 111 6.39 1.77 18.84
N LEU A 112 6.38 1.18 17.65
CA LEU A 112 5.53 1.65 16.55
C LEU A 112 4.56 0.57 16.08
N LEU A 113 5.06 -0.63 15.78
CA LEU A 113 4.25 -1.67 15.16
C LEU A 113 3.28 -2.33 16.15
N ILE A 114 3.60 -2.39 17.43
CA ILE A 114 2.66 -2.83 18.48
C ILE A 114 1.48 -1.85 18.62
N LEU A 115 1.73 -0.55 18.43
CA LEU A 115 0.69 0.48 18.52
C LEU A 115 -0.21 0.48 17.27
N ILE A 116 0.38 0.23 16.11
CA ILE A 116 -0.34 0.11 14.85
C ILE A 116 -0.90 -1.32 14.76
N LYS A 117 -2.02 -1.56 15.45
CA LYS A 117 -2.76 -2.83 15.28
C LYS A 117 -3.00 -3.08 13.79
N PRO A 118 -2.69 -4.28 13.27
CA PRO A 118 -2.92 -4.58 11.87
C PRO A 118 -4.39 -4.36 11.56
N ILE A 119 -4.68 -3.62 10.49
CA ILE A 119 -6.03 -3.24 10.04
C ILE A 119 -6.91 -4.48 9.72
N GLY A 120 -6.34 -5.69 9.77
CA GLY A 120 -7.00 -6.93 9.39
C GLY A 120 -7.68 -7.74 10.50
N GLU A 121 -8.27 -7.10 11.51
CA GLU A 121 -9.44 -7.66 12.23
C GLU A 121 -10.75 -6.92 11.92
N ARG A 122 -10.76 -5.99 10.96
CA ARG A 122 -12.02 -5.72 10.26
C ARG A 122 -12.21 -6.87 9.29
N LYS A 123 -13.06 -7.83 9.67
CA LYS A 123 -13.75 -8.70 8.72
C LYS A 123 -14.25 -7.79 7.61
N LEU A 124 -13.58 -7.79 6.46
CA LEU A 124 -14.19 -7.33 5.23
C LEU A 124 -15.50 -8.12 5.14
N PRO A 125 -16.67 -7.49 5.03
CA PRO A 125 -17.82 -8.25 4.57
C PRO A 125 -17.38 -8.94 3.26
N PRO A 126 -17.68 -10.23 3.06
CA PRO A 126 -17.36 -10.90 1.81
C PRO A 126 -17.86 -10.01 0.69
N SER A 127 -16.92 -9.46 -0.08
CA SER A 127 -17.22 -8.66 -1.24
C SER A 127 -17.71 -9.63 -2.28
N GLU A 128 -19.02 -9.90 -2.29
CA GLU A 128 -19.72 -10.48 -3.45
C GLU A 128 -19.63 -9.48 -4.59
N ILE A 129 -18.47 -9.45 -5.25
CA ILE A 129 -18.33 -8.93 -6.60
C ILE A 129 -18.42 -10.17 -7.48
N PRO A 130 -19.49 -10.36 -8.27
CA PRO A 130 -19.46 -11.36 -9.32
C PRO A 130 -18.40 -10.91 -10.33
N LEU A 131 -17.33 -11.68 -10.50
CA LEU A 131 -16.49 -11.57 -11.68
C LEU A 131 -17.38 -11.85 -12.91
N PRO A 132 -17.37 -11.01 -13.96
CA PRO A 132 -17.83 -11.46 -15.26
C PRO A 132 -16.78 -12.43 -15.81
N GLU A 133 -17.12 -13.72 -15.83
CA GLU A 133 -16.31 -14.74 -16.52
C GLU A 133 -16.21 -14.37 -18.00
N ALA A 134 -14.99 -14.06 -18.42
CA ALA A 134 -14.62 -14.04 -19.82
C ALA A 134 -14.58 -15.49 -20.32
N GLU A 135 -15.67 -15.95 -20.93
CA GLU A 135 -15.69 -17.24 -21.63
C GLU A 135 -15.02 -17.08 -23.00
N ALA A 136 -13.77 -17.54 -23.08
CA ALA A 136 -13.14 -17.92 -24.34
C ALA A 136 -12.62 -19.35 -24.18
N SER A 137 -13.37 -20.32 -24.69
CA SER A 137 -12.87 -21.49 -25.44
C SER A 137 -14.02 -22.44 -25.82
N THR A 138 -14.41 -22.36 -27.09
CA THR A 138 -14.44 -23.46 -28.10
C THR A 138 -14.56 -24.89 -27.53
N ILE A 139 -15.52 -25.75 -27.92
CA ILE A 139 -15.48 -26.62 -29.12
C ILE A 139 -16.73 -27.55 -29.20
N LEU A 140 -17.34 -27.63 -30.40
CA LEU A 140 -18.09 -28.73 -31.10
C LEU A 140 -19.42 -29.34 -30.60
N SER A 141 -20.38 -29.25 -31.54
CA SER A 141 -21.34 -30.27 -32.01
C SER A 141 -22.64 -30.53 -31.25
N GLU A 142 -23.75 -30.03 -31.81
CA GLU A 142 -24.86 -30.90 -32.22
C GLU A 142 -25.73 -30.24 -33.33
N LYS A 143 -26.28 -31.10 -34.19
CA LYS A 143 -26.95 -30.82 -35.48
C LYS A 143 -28.41 -30.32 -35.31
N PRO A 144 -29.16 -29.97 -36.39
CA PRO A 144 -30.00 -28.78 -36.47
C PRO A 144 -31.45 -29.00 -36.02
N LYS A 145 -32.06 -28.01 -35.36
CA LYS A 145 -33.52 -27.94 -35.20
C LYS A 145 -34.11 -26.88 -36.14
N ILE A 146 -34.83 -27.41 -37.10
CA ILE A 146 -35.76 -26.80 -38.07
C ILE A 146 -36.50 -25.57 -37.51
N PRO A 147 -36.70 -24.49 -38.31
CA PRO A 147 -37.52 -23.34 -37.89
C PRO A 147 -39.02 -23.69 -37.92
N PRO A 148 -39.83 -23.34 -36.91
CA PRO A 148 -41.27 -23.46 -37.02
C PRO A 148 -41.84 -22.41 -38.00
N LYS A 149 -42.75 -22.92 -38.83
CA LYS A 149 -43.37 -22.37 -40.03
C LYS A 149 -44.09 -21.03 -39.81
N LYS A 150 -43.97 -20.14 -40.81
CA LYS A 150 -44.92 -19.03 -41.03
C LYS A 150 -46.20 -19.62 -41.66
N ASP A 151 -47.34 -19.42 -41.01
CA ASP A 151 -48.64 -19.70 -41.61
C ASP A 151 -48.87 -18.74 -42.78
N ILE A 152 -49.03 -19.31 -43.97
CA ILE A 152 -49.43 -18.63 -45.20
C ILE A 152 -50.94 -18.77 -45.29
N TYR A 153 -51.68 -17.70 -45.05
CA TYR A 153 -53.09 -17.63 -45.43
C TYR A 153 -53.16 -17.54 -46.96
N ARG A 154 -53.76 -18.53 -47.62
CA ARG A 154 -54.14 -18.48 -49.05
C ARG A 154 -55.66 -18.37 -49.12
N GLU A 155 -56.16 -17.28 -49.69
CA GLU A 155 -57.57 -17.20 -50.09
C GLU A 155 -57.83 -18.11 -51.30
N PRO A 156 -59.03 -18.73 -51.39
CA PRO A 156 -59.40 -19.59 -52.50
C PRO A 156 -59.73 -18.78 -53.76
N ILE A 157 -59.24 -19.27 -54.90
CA ILE A 157 -59.53 -18.76 -56.24
C ILE A 157 -61.00 -19.05 -56.56
N GLY A 158 -61.74 -18.02 -56.96
CA GLY A 158 -63.01 -18.11 -57.69
C GLY A 158 -62.79 -17.80 -59.16
#